data_AF-A0A2V9IIB4-F1
#
_entry.id   AF-A0A2V9IIB4-F1
#
_cell.length_a   1.000
_cell.length_b   1.000
_cell.length_c   1.000
_cell.angle_alpha   90.00
_cell.angle_beta   90.00
_cell.angle_gamma   90.00
#
_symmetry.space_group_name_H-M   'P 1'
#
loop_
_entity.id
_entity.type
_entity.pdbx_description
1 polymer ?
#
loop_
_entity_poly.entity_id
_entity_poly.type
_entity_poly.pdbx_seq_one_letter_code
_entity_poly.pdbx_strand_id
1 'polypeptide(L)'
;MKNRIPTAVSLAVLLGTWCAATARATTLVRLSLEQLTEASSAIVRGHVVSQESGWNPAHTHIFTTTTIAVDQALKGNVQPEVVIEQLGGKLGNRREYVAGTVHFFPQASYWLFLEPAAAGTGRYMVVGMAQGAYRIYQDPATREERVIRPFGGAFYGTSGPAQATEGARPIEQFRQEVSAALQAPLVIPKGTSLPVLIEAARSQGVGRLSVLGRTTADVYPSRTVVIPAGSEVEGTAERVAGTWRILWTGVSIRGARVAIAGASSEPAAEHLGGKMVVIRVR
;
A
#
# COMPACT_ATOMS: atom_id res chain seq x y z
N MET A 1 -2.28 -59.31 18.94
CA MET A 1 -2.44 -58.20 19.91
C MET A 1 -3.01 -57.00 19.16
N LYS A 2 -4.28 -56.63 19.40
CA LYS A 2 -4.97 -55.52 18.72
C LYS A 2 -5.10 -54.35 19.70
N ASN A 3 -4.31 -53.28 19.50
CA ASN A 3 -4.40 -52.05 20.28
C ASN A 3 -5.78 -51.40 20.05
N ARG A 4 -6.64 -51.43 21.07
CA ARG A 4 -7.88 -50.64 21.07
C ARG A 4 -7.56 -49.26 21.62
N ILE A 5 -7.56 -48.26 20.75
CA ILE A 5 -7.49 -46.86 21.14
C ILE A 5 -8.75 -46.56 21.98
N PRO A 6 -8.64 -46.04 23.21
CA PRO A 6 -9.79 -45.77 24.06
C PRO A 6 -10.66 -44.69 23.43
N THR A 7 -11.95 -44.98 23.26
CA THR A 7 -12.97 -44.11 22.63
C THR A 7 -13.07 -42.72 23.27
N ALA A 8 -12.67 -42.58 24.55
CA ALA A 8 -12.59 -41.30 25.24
C ALA A 8 -11.53 -40.34 24.67
N VAL A 9 -10.41 -40.87 24.15
CA VAL A 9 -9.36 -40.06 23.50
C VAL A 9 -9.82 -39.58 22.12
N SER A 10 -10.58 -40.40 21.39
CA SER A 10 -11.17 -40.00 20.11
C SER A 10 -12.22 -38.89 20.26
N LEU A 11 -13.01 -38.91 21.34
CA LEU A 11 -14.04 -37.89 21.59
C LEU A 11 -13.44 -36.54 22.03
N ALA A 12 -12.34 -36.56 22.79
CA ALA A 12 -11.63 -35.33 23.18
C ALA A 12 -10.93 -34.63 22.00
N VAL A 13 -10.40 -35.39 21.03
CA VAL A 13 -9.81 -34.83 19.81
C VAL A 13 -10.87 -34.26 18.88
N LEU A 14 -12.04 -34.93 18.75
CA LEU A 14 -13.17 -34.44 17.95
C LEU A 14 -13.85 -33.19 18.55
N LEU A 15 -13.96 -33.07 19.88
CA LEU A 15 -14.45 -31.84 20.52
C LEU A 15 -13.44 -30.69 20.43
N GLY A 16 -12.13 -30.96 20.48
CA GLY A 16 -11.09 -29.94 20.33
C GLY A 16 -11.07 -29.30 18.95
N THR A 17 -11.39 -30.05 17.89
CA THR A 17 -11.46 -29.54 16.52
C THR A 17 -12.67 -28.64 16.23
N TRP A 18 -13.74 -28.74 17.03
CA TRP A 18 -14.94 -27.92 16.82
C TRP A 18 -14.83 -26.50 17.41
N CYS A 19 -13.87 -26.28 18.31
CA CYS A 19 -13.50 -24.96 18.83
C CYS A 19 -12.38 -24.27 18.02
N ALA A 20 -12.23 -24.61 16.73
CA ALA A 20 -11.45 -23.79 15.82
C ALA A 20 -12.22 -22.48 15.56
N ALA A 21 -12.15 -21.55 16.52
CA ALA A 21 -12.61 -20.18 16.32
C ALA A 21 -12.01 -19.68 15.01
N THR A 22 -12.85 -19.18 14.10
CA THR A 22 -12.39 -18.56 12.87
C THR A 22 -11.49 -17.39 13.25
N ALA A 23 -10.17 -17.60 13.22
CA ALA A 23 -9.20 -16.55 13.46
C ALA A 23 -9.36 -15.54 12.32
N ARG A 24 -9.94 -14.38 12.62
CA ARG A 24 -9.92 -13.23 11.71
C ARG A 24 -8.50 -12.68 11.70
N ALA A 25 -7.66 -13.29 10.89
CA ALA A 25 -6.31 -12.81 10.63
C ALA A 25 -6.38 -11.74 9.53
N THR A 26 -5.97 -10.52 9.86
CA THR A 26 -5.71 -9.51 8.82
C THR A 26 -4.51 -9.97 8.02
N THR A 27 -4.72 -10.29 6.75
CA THR A 27 -3.65 -10.61 5.81
C THR A 27 -3.11 -9.33 5.20
N LEU A 28 -1.82 -9.07 5.37
CA LEU A 28 -1.15 -7.93 4.76
C LEU A 28 -0.27 -8.40 3.59
N VAL A 29 -0.39 -7.71 2.46
CA VAL A 29 0.60 -7.81 1.39
C VAL A 29 1.85 -7.05 1.85
N ARG A 30 2.99 -7.74 1.85
CA ARG A 30 4.26 -7.11 2.17
C ARG A 30 4.66 -6.14 1.05
N LEU A 31 4.88 -4.89 1.42
CA LEU A 31 5.41 -3.87 0.54
C LEU A 31 6.94 -3.83 0.64
N SER A 32 7.63 -3.63 -0.48
CA SER A 32 9.04 -3.27 -0.47
C SER A 32 9.24 -1.80 -0.08
N LEU A 33 10.49 -1.40 0.13
CA LEU A 33 10.81 0.01 0.37
C LEU A 33 10.50 0.87 -0.86
N GLU A 34 10.75 0.35 -2.06
CA GLU A 34 10.40 1.00 -3.32
C GLU A 34 8.89 1.16 -3.44
N GLN A 35 8.10 0.13 -3.11
CA GLN A 35 6.65 0.24 -3.11
C GLN A 35 6.14 1.24 -2.07
N LEU A 36 6.70 1.28 -0.86
CA LEU A 36 6.36 2.29 0.15
C LEU A 36 6.73 3.70 -0.33
N THR A 37 7.91 3.85 -0.92
CA THR A 37 8.45 5.12 -1.44
C THR A 37 7.61 5.64 -2.60
N GLU A 38 7.32 4.75 -3.55
CA GLU A 38 6.39 5.01 -4.63
C GLU A 38 5.06 5.40 -4.03
N ALA A 39 4.52 4.57 -3.13
CA ALA A 39 3.19 4.68 -2.54
C ALA A 39 2.93 5.95 -1.71
N SER A 40 3.99 6.62 -1.28
CA SER A 40 3.92 7.84 -0.47
C SER A 40 3.77 9.11 -1.30
N SER A 41 2.93 10.05 -0.85
CA SER A 41 3.00 11.45 -1.27
C SER A 41 4.04 12.24 -0.49
N ALA A 42 4.32 11.83 0.76
CA ALA A 42 5.35 12.43 1.61
C ALA A 42 6.14 11.37 2.37
N ILE A 43 7.44 11.61 2.56
CA ILE A 43 8.32 10.77 3.39
C ILE A 43 9.03 11.68 4.38
N VAL A 44 8.69 11.54 5.65
CA VAL A 44 9.09 12.50 6.70
C VAL A 44 9.77 11.82 7.87
N ARG A 45 10.77 12.50 8.44
CA ARG A 45 11.28 12.25 9.79
C ARG A 45 10.57 13.22 10.72
N GLY A 46 10.08 12.71 11.84
CA GLY A 46 9.47 13.54 12.85
C GLY A 46 9.28 12.79 14.16
N HIS A 47 8.70 13.48 15.13
CA HIS A 47 8.40 12.92 16.44
C HIS A 47 6.96 13.20 16.86
N VAL A 48 6.41 12.27 17.66
CA VAL A 48 5.02 12.34 18.13
C VAL A 48 4.87 13.46 19.16
N VAL A 49 4.02 14.44 18.87
CA VAL A 49 3.70 15.58 19.74
C VAL A 49 2.47 15.28 20.60
N SER A 50 1.40 14.81 19.95
CA SER A 50 0.15 14.48 20.63
C SER A 50 -0.58 13.35 19.91
N GLN A 51 -1.50 12.71 20.64
CA GLN A 51 -2.36 11.68 20.10
C GLN A 51 -3.74 11.76 20.77
N GLU A 52 -4.78 11.80 19.95
CA GLU A 52 -6.16 11.96 20.40
C GLU A 52 -7.05 10.95 19.67
N SER A 53 -7.95 10.29 20.40
CA SER A 53 -8.98 9.43 19.80
C SER A 53 -10.34 10.11 19.90
N GLY A 54 -11.14 10.02 18.84
CA GLY A 54 -12.48 10.58 18.77
C GLY A 54 -13.39 9.80 17.83
N TRP A 55 -14.70 10.03 17.92
CA TRP A 55 -15.65 9.51 16.96
C TRP A 55 -15.53 10.25 15.63
N ASN A 56 -15.74 9.53 14.52
CA ASN A 56 -16.06 10.20 13.26
C ASN A 56 -17.43 10.93 13.38
N PRO A 57 -17.75 11.88 12.48
CA PRO A 57 -19.00 12.63 12.55
C PRO A 57 -20.26 11.73 12.59
N ALA A 58 -20.22 10.60 11.86
CA ALA A 58 -21.31 9.63 11.82
C ALA A 58 -21.43 8.73 13.08
N HIS A 59 -20.49 8.83 14.03
CA HIS A 59 -20.43 8.00 15.24
C HIS A 59 -20.41 6.49 14.97
N THR A 60 -19.82 6.07 13.85
CA THR A 60 -19.70 4.66 13.45
C THR A 60 -18.34 4.06 13.75
N HIS A 61 -17.29 4.90 13.81
CA HIS A 61 -15.91 4.46 13.99
C HIS A 61 -15.15 5.40 14.92
N ILE A 62 -14.24 4.84 15.72
CA ILE A 62 -13.24 5.60 16.46
C ILE A 62 -12.04 5.81 15.54
N PHE A 63 -11.61 7.06 15.43
CA PHE A 63 -10.35 7.42 14.78
C PHE A 63 -9.38 7.95 15.82
N THR A 64 -8.10 7.68 15.60
CA THR A 64 -7.01 8.27 16.35
C THR A 64 -6.22 9.18 15.43
N THR A 65 -6.12 10.45 15.81
CA THR A 65 -5.26 11.43 15.17
C THR A 65 -3.96 11.55 15.95
N THR A 66 -2.84 11.38 15.27
CA THR A 66 -1.50 11.54 15.82
C THR A 66 -0.84 12.73 15.15
N THR A 67 -0.45 13.71 15.94
CA THR A 67 0.27 14.88 15.47
C THR A 67 1.77 14.63 15.51
N ILE A 68 2.43 14.85 14.37
CA ILE A 68 3.87 14.68 14.19
C ILE A 68 4.50 16.04 13.89
N ALA A 69 5.45 16.46 14.73
CA ALA A 69 6.36 17.54 14.38
C ALA A 69 7.40 17.01 13.40
N VAL A 70 7.49 17.64 12.23
CA VAL A 70 8.37 17.23 11.13
C VAL A 70 9.74 17.88 11.31
N ASP A 71 10.76 17.04 11.47
CA ASP A 71 12.15 17.47 11.56
C ASP A 71 12.78 17.58 10.16
N GLN A 72 12.37 16.69 9.24
CA GLN A 72 12.91 16.63 7.89
C GLN A 72 11.94 15.92 6.93
N ALA A 73 11.94 16.31 5.66
CA ALA A 73 11.27 15.59 4.58
C ALA A 73 12.28 15.10 3.53
N LEU A 74 12.12 13.86 3.06
CA LEU A 74 12.83 13.30 1.90
C LEU A 74 11.99 13.32 0.63
N LYS A 75 10.66 13.37 0.75
CA LYS A 75 9.71 13.44 -0.35
C LYS A 75 8.52 14.30 0.05
N GLY A 76 7.99 15.04 -0.91
CA GLY A 76 6.80 15.89 -0.74
C GLY A 76 7.13 17.24 -0.08
N ASN A 77 6.22 18.20 -0.26
CA ASN A 77 6.26 19.47 0.46
C ASN A 77 5.22 19.39 1.59
N VAL A 78 5.69 19.30 2.82
CA VAL A 78 4.84 19.11 4.01
C VAL A 78 4.95 20.30 4.94
N GLN A 79 3.90 20.52 5.71
CA GLN A 79 3.94 21.50 6.79
C GLN A 79 4.90 21.04 7.90
N PRO A 80 5.42 21.97 8.74
CA PRO A 80 6.24 21.64 9.91
C PRO A 80 5.55 20.70 10.90
N GLU A 81 4.22 20.60 10.83
CA GLU A 81 3.42 19.68 11.62
C GLU A 81 2.43 18.96 10.69
N VAL A 82 2.33 17.64 10.82
CA VAL A 82 1.38 16.82 10.05
C VAL A 82 0.51 15.99 10.98
N VAL A 83 -0.74 15.82 10.59
CA VAL A 83 -1.71 15.01 11.33
C VAL A 83 -1.93 13.69 10.60
N ILE A 84 -1.66 12.59 11.28
CA ILE A 84 -1.88 11.23 10.80
C ILE A 84 -3.17 10.70 11.40
N GLU A 85 -4.09 10.29 10.56
CA GLU A 85 -5.37 9.69 10.95
C GLU A 85 -5.31 8.18 10.80
N GLN A 86 -5.77 7.47 11.83
CA GLN A 86 -5.79 6.00 11.86
C GLN A 86 -7.15 5.52 12.37
N LEU A 87 -7.72 4.52 11.70
CA LEU A 87 -8.90 3.84 12.21
C LEU A 87 -8.55 3.05 13.47
N GLY A 88 -9.43 3.11 14.46
CA GLY A 88 -9.25 2.53 15.78
C GLY A 88 -8.78 3.56 16.81
N GLY A 89 -8.62 3.10 18.04
CA GLY A 89 -8.24 3.95 19.17
C GLY A 89 -8.85 3.49 20.48
N LYS A 90 -8.68 4.33 21.51
CA LYS A 90 -9.35 4.13 22.80
C LYS A 90 -10.09 5.41 23.18
N LEU A 91 -11.39 5.30 23.37
CA LEU A 91 -12.24 6.40 23.83
C LEU A 91 -13.04 5.94 25.04
N GLY A 92 -12.69 6.46 26.22
CA GLY A 92 -13.24 6.00 27.50
C GLY A 92 -13.03 4.49 27.69
N ASN A 93 -14.12 3.75 27.81
CA ASN A 93 -14.12 2.29 27.98
C ASN A 93 -14.17 1.52 26.66
N ARG A 94 -14.28 2.20 25.51
CA ARG A 94 -14.30 1.54 24.19
C ARG A 94 -12.91 1.53 23.59
N ARG A 95 -12.53 0.39 23.03
CA ARG A 95 -11.31 0.22 22.25
C ARG A 95 -11.68 -0.41 20.91
N GLU A 96 -11.30 0.25 19.84
CA GLU A 96 -11.38 -0.29 18.48
C GLU A 96 -9.95 -0.58 18.03
N TYR A 97 -9.67 -1.83 17.70
CA TYR A 97 -8.33 -2.28 17.31
C TYR A 97 -8.35 -2.69 15.85
N VAL A 98 -7.48 -2.08 15.06
CA VAL A 98 -7.26 -2.43 13.66
C VAL A 98 -5.90 -3.09 13.55
N ALA A 99 -5.91 -4.41 13.34
CA ALA A 99 -4.68 -5.18 13.20
C ALA A 99 -3.87 -4.70 12.00
N GLY A 100 -2.55 -4.55 12.18
CA GLY A 100 -1.63 -4.08 11.15
C GLY A 100 -1.33 -2.59 11.19
N THR A 101 -2.11 -1.79 11.93
CA THR A 101 -1.89 -0.35 12.10
C THR A 101 -0.69 -0.07 13.02
N VAL A 102 0.08 1.00 12.75
CA VAL A 102 1.18 1.39 13.65
C VAL A 102 0.64 1.91 14.98
N HIS A 103 1.28 1.48 16.06
CA HIS A 103 1.12 2.08 17.39
C HIS A 103 2.21 3.11 17.61
N PHE A 104 1.83 4.39 17.57
CA PHE A 104 2.74 5.47 17.90
C PHE A 104 3.01 5.52 19.39
N PHE A 105 4.29 5.55 19.75
CA PHE A 105 4.74 5.83 21.11
C PHE A 105 4.90 7.34 21.33
N PRO A 106 4.41 7.89 22.46
CA PRO A 106 4.60 9.29 22.81
C PRO A 106 6.08 9.70 22.75
N GLN A 107 6.37 10.88 22.19
CA GLN A 107 7.71 11.46 22.05
C GLN A 107 8.72 10.63 21.24
N ALA A 108 8.32 9.48 20.69
CA ALA A 108 9.20 8.69 19.85
C ALA A 108 9.31 9.31 18.45
N SER A 109 10.49 9.16 17.85
CA SER A 109 10.78 9.60 16.48
C SER A 109 10.57 8.48 15.47
N TYR A 110 10.16 8.85 14.26
CA TYR A 110 9.89 7.91 13.17
C TYR A 110 10.32 8.49 11.83
N TRP A 111 10.70 7.59 10.92
CA TRP A 111 10.55 7.81 9.48
C TRP A 111 9.20 7.28 9.03
N LEU A 112 8.43 8.12 8.36
CA LEU A 112 7.03 7.87 8.01
C LEU A 112 6.79 8.04 6.52
N PHE A 113 6.21 7.01 5.92
CA PHE A 113 5.72 6.96 4.55
C PHE A 113 4.24 7.28 4.56
N LEU A 114 3.89 8.44 4.02
CA LEU A 114 2.57 9.06 4.18
C LEU A 114 1.85 9.22 2.85
N GLU A 115 0.54 9.02 2.87
CA GLU A 115 -0.39 9.33 1.78
C GLU A 115 -1.55 10.16 2.30
N PRO A 116 -2.25 10.96 1.46
CA PRO A 116 -3.39 11.74 1.92
C PRO A 116 -4.53 10.84 2.43
N ALA A 117 -5.08 11.14 3.60
CA ALA A 117 -6.18 10.34 4.18
C ALA A 117 -7.47 10.46 3.34
N ALA A 118 -7.79 11.69 2.94
CA ALA A 118 -8.86 12.00 2.00
C ALA A 118 -8.55 13.34 1.33
N ALA A 119 -8.99 13.50 0.08
CA ALA A 119 -8.76 14.72 -0.69
C ALA A 119 -9.28 15.97 0.06
N GLY A 120 -8.43 16.97 0.19
CA GLY A 120 -8.78 18.27 0.79
C GLY A 120 -8.75 18.34 2.32
N THR A 121 -8.54 17.23 3.05
CA THR A 121 -8.50 17.24 4.53
C THR A 121 -7.19 17.78 5.11
N GLY A 122 -6.11 17.76 4.33
CA GLY A 122 -4.76 18.06 4.82
C GLY A 122 -4.19 17.01 5.78
N ARG A 123 -4.91 15.91 6.02
CA ARG A 123 -4.49 14.79 6.88
C ARG A 123 -3.83 13.69 6.07
N TYR A 124 -3.01 12.90 6.76
CA TYR A 124 -2.29 11.76 6.18
C TYR A 124 -2.72 10.44 6.80
N MET A 125 -2.48 9.35 6.07
CA MET A 125 -2.44 7.99 6.59
C MET A 125 -1.04 7.42 6.36
N VAL A 126 -0.69 6.37 7.11
CA VAL A 126 0.58 5.65 6.89
C VAL A 126 0.38 4.62 5.79
N VAL A 127 1.20 4.74 4.76
CA VAL A 127 1.22 3.82 3.62
C VAL A 127 1.52 2.40 4.09
N GLY A 128 0.69 1.44 3.66
CA GLY A 128 0.88 0.04 4.02
C GLY A 128 0.70 -0.24 5.52
N MET A 129 -0.06 0.61 6.21
CA MET A 129 -0.30 0.52 7.65
C MET A 129 1.02 0.63 8.43
N ALA A 130 1.35 -0.29 9.34
CA ALA A 130 2.60 -0.17 10.10
C ALA A 130 3.86 -0.33 9.25
N GLN A 131 3.78 -0.90 8.04
CA GLN A 131 4.94 -1.08 7.16
C GLN A 131 5.63 0.24 6.81
N GLY A 132 4.87 1.33 6.73
CA GLY A 132 5.36 2.67 6.45
C GLY A 132 5.85 3.45 7.67
N ALA A 133 5.96 2.86 8.86
CA ALA A 133 6.35 3.57 10.08
C ALA A 133 7.59 2.97 10.74
N TYR A 134 8.77 3.48 10.37
CA TYR A 134 10.06 3.02 10.87
C TYR A 134 10.45 3.81 12.12
N ARG A 135 10.38 3.18 13.29
CA ARG A 135 10.75 3.83 14.56
C ARG A 135 12.25 4.10 14.60
N ILE A 136 12.62 5.32 14.97
CA ILE A 136 14.00 5.73 15.20
C ILE A 136 14.30 5.53 16.69
N TYR A 137 15.49 5.02 16.99
CA TYR A 137 16.03 5.03 18.34
C TYR A 137 17.52 5.32 18.29
N GLN A 138 18.06 5.79 19.41
CA GLN A 138 19.49 5.96 19.59
C GLN A 138 20.05 4.72 20.30
N ASP A 139 21.07 4.10 19.73
CA ASP A 139 21.79 3.00 20.37
C ASP A 139 22.47 3.54 21.65
N PRO A 140 22.20 2.95 22.83
CA PRO A 140 22.74 3.47 24.10
C PRO A 140 24.26 3.29 24.22
N ALA A 141 24.85 2.32 23.52
CA ALA A 141 26.28 2.04 23.57
C ALA A 141 27.07 2.90 22.57
N THR A 142 26.60 2.99 21.32
CA THR A 142 27.33 3.70 20.26
C THR A 142 26.87 5.14 20.06
N ARG A 143 25.73 5.53 20.63
CA ARG A 143 25.02 6.80 20.38
C ARG A 143 24.57 7.00 18.93
N GLU A 144 24.66 5.97 18.09
CA GLU A 144 24.22 6.02 16.69
C GLU A 144 22.70 5.97 16.59
N GLU A 145 22.11 6.77 15.71
CA GLU A 145 20.68 6.66 15.37
C GLU A 145 20.43 5.49 14.43
N ARG A 146 19.42 4.69 14.76
CA ARG A 146 19.05 3.49 14.01
C ARG A 146 17.54 3.43 13.79
N VAL A 147 17.14 2.84 12.67
CA VAL A 147 15.72 2.62 12.34
C VAL A 147 15.35 1.16 12.54
N ILE A 148 14.20 0.93 13.15
CA ILE A 148 13.64 -0.40 13.39
C ILE A 148 12.63 -0.70 12.28
N ARG A 149 12.83 -1.84 11.62
CA ARG A 149 11.87 -2.36 10.63
C ARG A 149 10.56 -2.77 11.32
N PRO A 150 9.39 -2.33 10.83
CA PRO A 150 8.08 -2.77 11.32
C PRO A 150 7.94 -4.30 11.30
N PHE A 151 7.08 -4.87 12.15
CA PHE A 151 6.78 -6.32 12.23
C PHE A 151 7.94 -7.31 12.44
N GLY A 152 9.20 -6.84 12.50
CA GLY A 152 10.38 -7.67 12.73
C GLY A 152 10.75 -8.59 11.57
N GLY A 153 11.87 -9.30 11.69
CA GLY A 153 12.46 -10.11 10.62
C GLY A 153 11.55 -11.23 10.06
N ALA A 154 10.78 -11.88 10.93
CA ALA A 154 9.90 -12.99 10.56
C ALA A 154 8.85 -12.59 9.51
N PHE A 155 8.28 -11.39 9.59
CA PHE A 155 7.36 -10.86 8.58
C PHE A 155 8.03 -10.68 7.22
N TYR A 156 9.34 -10.43 7.21
CA TYR A 156 10.14 -10.22 6.01
C TYR A 156 10.87 -11.50 5.54
N GLY A 157 10.57 -12.66 6.13
CA GLY A 157 11.13 -13.96 5.75
C GLY A 157 12.59 -14.16 6.17
N THR A 158 13.10 -13.37 7.12
CA THR A 158 14.41 -13.62 7.73
C THR A 158 14.19 -14.53 8.95
N SER A 159 14.95 -15.62 9.08
CA SER A 159 14.88 -16.54 10.22
C SER A 159 16.27 -16.77 10.80
N GLY A 160 16.44 -16.54 12.11
CA GLY A 160 17.68 -16.77 12.85
C GLY A 160 17.61 -16.22 14.30
N PRO A 161 18.33 -16.83 15.27
CA PRO A 161 18.25 -16.48 16.70
C PRO A 161 18.81 -15.10 17.10
N ALA A 162 19.35 -14.30 16.18
CA ALA A 162 19.99 -13.00 16.45
C ALA A 162 19.05 -11.77 16.31
N GLN A 163 17.73 -11.94 16.17
CA GLN A 163 16.87 -10.95 15.49
C GLN A 163 16.14 -9.88 16.30
N ALA A 164 16.31 -9.80 17.62
CA ALA A 164 15.73 -8.66 18.36
C ALA A 164 16.41 -7.32 17.97
N THR A 165 17.67 -7.37 17.51
CA THR A 165 18.48 -6.20 17.12
C THR A 165 18.80 -6.16 15.61
N GLU A 166 18.68 -7.26 14.85
CA GLU A 166 18.90 -7.28 13.39
C GLU A 166 17.80 -6.56 12.57
N GLY A 167 16.66 -6.26 13.18
CA GLY A 167 15.66 -5.36 12.56
C GLY A 167 16.09 -3.89 12.56
N ALA A 168 17.15 -3.55 13.30
CA ALA A 168 17.66 -2.20 13.43
C ALA A 168 18.87 -1.96 12.53
N ARG A 169 18.80 -0.96 11.65
CA ARG A 169 19.90 -0.55 10.77
C ARG A 169 20.26 0.92 10.97
N PRO A 170 21.51 1.34 10.68
CA PRO A 170 21.90 2.75 10.74
C PRO A 170 20.96 3.63 9.93
N ILE A 171 20.65 4.83 10.46
CA ILE A 171 19.75 5.77 9.79
C ILE A 171 20.28 6.21 8.42
N GLU A 172 21.60 6.36 8.27
CA GLU A 172 22.21 6.76 7.01
C GLU A 172 22.05 5.70 5.92
N GLN A 173 22.22 4.42 6.27
CA GLN A 173 21.94 3.32 5.34
C GLN A 173 20.48 3.34 4.89
N PHE A 174 19.55 3.55 5.83
CA PHE A 174 18.14 3.68 5.49
C PHE A 174 17.85 4.85 4.55
N ARG A 175 18.44 6.02 4.80
CA ARG A 175 18.30 7.19 3.92
C ARG A 175 18.84 6.91 2.51
N GLN A 176 19.97 6.23 2.39
CA GLN A 176 20.54 5.85 1.09
C GLN A 176 19.60 4.91 0.33
N GLU A 177 19.02 3.92 1.01
CA GLU A 177 18.04 3.02 0.38
C GLU A 177 16.78 3.77 -0.06
N VAL A 178 16.25 4.71 0.75
CA VAL A 178 15.11 5.54 0.37
C VAL A 178 15.45 6.45 -0.80
N SER A 179 16.63 7.07 -0.81
CA SER A 179 17.12 7.91 -1.90
C SER A 179 17.24 7.12 -3.21
N ALA A 180 17.81 5.91 -3.15
CA ALA A 180 17.89 5.01 -4.30
C ALA A 180 16.50 4.63 -4.82
N ALA A 181 15.56 4.33 -3.91
CA ALA A 181 14.17 4.05 -4.26
C ALA A 181 13.46 5.26 -4.91
N LEU A 182 13.74 6.48 -4.46
CA LEU A 182 13.19 7.72 -5.04
C LEU A 182 13.70 7.99 -6.46
N GLN A 183 14.91 7.53 -6.78
CA GLN A 183 15.55 7.74 -8.09
C GLN A 183 15.30 6.59 -9.07
N ALA A 184 14.71 5.49 -8.60
CA ALA A 184 14.45 4.33 -9.44
C ALA A 184 13.46 4.68 -10.55
N PRO A 185 13.74 4.37 -11.83
CA PRO A 185 12.81 4.62 -12.91
C PRO A 185 11.56 3.75 -12.71
N LEU A 186 10.37 4.35 -12.80
CA LEU A 186 9.14 3.59 -12.85
C LEU A 186 9.08 2.82 -14.18
N VAL A 187 9.24 1.50 -14.10
CA VAL A 187 9.14 0.61 -15.25
C VAL A 187 8.11 -0.45 -14.94
N ILE A 188 7.14 -0.62 -15.83
CA ILE A 188 6.14 -1.67 -15.70
C ILE A 188 6.68 -2.93 -16.40
N PRO A 189 6.91 -4.04 -15.67
CA PRO A 189 7.38 -5.28 -16.24
C PRO A 189 6.49 -5.81 -17.35
N LYS A 190 7.12 -6.48 -18.34
CA LYS A 190 6.42 -7.27 -19.36
C LYS A 190 5.59 -8.36 -18.70
N GLY A 191 4.41 -8.65 -19.25
CA GLY A 191 3.47 -9.63 -18.70
C GLY A 191 2.52 -9.08 -17.64
N THR A 192 2.74 -7.84 -17.16
CA THR A 192 1.79 -7.16 -16.26
C THR A 192 0.40 -7.12 -16.88
N SER A 193 -0.60 -7.53 -16.10
CA SER A 193 -2.02 -7.50 -16.50
C SER A 193 -2.73 -6.39 -15.76
N LEU A 194 -3.26 -5.41 -16.49
CA LEU A 194 -3.98 -4.26 -15.94
C LEU A 194 -5.47 -4.40 -16.25
N PRO A 195 -6.34 -4.64 -15.26
CA PRO A 195 -7.78 -4.57 -15.46
C PRO A 195 -8.19 -3.10 -15.56
N VAL A 196 -8.78 -2.72 -16.69
CA VAL A 196 -9.11 -1.33 -17.03
C VAL A 196 -10.57 -1.21 -17.43
N LEU A 197 -11.27 -0.24 -16.84
CA LEU A 197 -12.57 0.23 -17.30
C LEU A 197 -12.33 1.36 -18.31
N ILE A 198 -12.86 1.23 -19.52
CA ILE A 198 -12.85 2.31 -20.50
C ILE A 198 -13.89 3.35 -20.07
N GLU A 199 -13.45 4.56 -19.72
CA GLU A 199 -14.35 5.64 -19.31
C GLU A 199 -14.85 6.42 -20.53
N ALA A 200 -13.98 6.69 -21.49
CA ALA A 200 -14.30 7.48 -22.66
C ALA A 200 -13.54 7.00 -23.90
N ALA A 201 -14.20 7.09 -25.05
CA ALA A 201 -13.56 7.01 -26.34
C ALA A 201 -14.04 8.19 -27.20
N ARG A 202 -13.12 8.99 -27.73
CA ARG A 202 -13.44 10.19 -28.51
C ARG A 202 -12.84 10.07 -29.91
N SER A 203 -13.60 10.49 -30.91
CA SER A 203 -13.12 10.48 -32.30
C SER A 203 -11.94 11.45 -32.47
N GLN A 204 -10.89 10.97 -33.12
CA GLN A 204 -9.76 11.80 -33.59
C GLN A 204 -9.73 11.94 -35.12
N GLY A 205 -10.80 11.52 -35.80
CA GLY A 205 -10.90 11.44 -37.26
C GLY A 205 -11.60 10.15 -37.70
N VAL A 206 -11.61 9.88 -39.00
CA VAL A 206 -12.28 8.70 -39.55
C VAL A 206 -11.60 7.42 -39.05
N GLY A 207 -12.34 6.58 -38.33
CA GLY A 207 -11.91 5.23 -37.92
C GLY A 207 -10.90 5.16 -36.78
N ARG A 208 -10.49 6.30 -36.18
CA ARG A 208 -9.54 6.36 -35.06
C ARG A 208 -10.15 7.07 -33.85
N LEU A 209 -10.01 6.46 -32.67
CA LEU A 209 -10.46 7.01 -31.40
C LEU A 209 -9.27 7.21 -30.45
N SER A 210 -9.27 8.27 -29.66
CA SER A 210 -8.52 8.28 -28.40
C SER A 210 -9.34 7.56 -27.34
N VAL A 211 -8.68 6.74 -26.51
CA VAL A 211 -9.31 5.95 -25.47
C VAL A 211 -8.71 6.34 -24.12
N LEU A 212 -9.58 6.64 -23.17
CA LEU A 212 -9.23 6.89 -21.79
C LEU A 212 -9.94 5.86 -20.90
N GLY A 213 -9.21 5.27 -19.97
CA GLY A 213 -9.75 4.36 -18.98
C GLY A 213 -9.10 4.52 -17.62
N ARG A 214 -9.57 3.75 -16.65
CA ARG A 214 -8.98 3.66 -15.32
C ARG A 214 -8.76 2.23 -14.90
N THR A 215 -7.67 1.96 -14.19
CA THR A 215 -7.48 0.68 -13.53
C THR A 215 -8.59 0.44 -12.50
N THR A 216 -9.06 -0.79 -12.36
CA THR A 216 -10.16 -1.11 -11.42
C THR A 216 -9.70 -1.79 -10.14
N ALA A 217 -8.42 -2.12 -10.03
CA ALA A 217 -7.82 -2.75 -8.87
C ALA A 217 -6.36 -2.33 -8.74
N ASP A 218 -5.82 -2.44 -7.53
CA ASP A 218 -4.39 -2.27 -7.27
C ASP A 218 -3.62 -3.42 -7.93
N VAL A 219 -2.63 -3.08 -8.76
CA VAL A 219 -1.75 -4.06 -9.43
C VAL A 219 -0.34 -3.93 -8.90
N TYR A 220 0.25 -5.06 -8.51
CA TYR A 220 1.61 -5.16 -7.97
C TYR A 220 2.49 -5.95 -8.96
N PRO A 221 2.94 -5.32 -10.06
CA PRO A 221 3.61 -6.06 -11.13
C PRO A 221 5.02 -6.52 -10.78
N SER A 222 5.64 -5.89 -9.79
CA SER A 222 6.93 -6.29 -9.22
C SER A 222 6.92 -6.03 -7.72
N ARG A 223 8.03 -6.38 -7.06
CA ARG A 223 8.27 -5.94 -5.69
C ARG A 223 8.44 -4.43 -5.58
N THR A 224 8.66 -3.69 -6.66
CA THR A 224 9.06 -2.28 -6.60
C THR A 224 8.01 -1.31 -7.10
N VAL A 225 6.99 -1.78 -7.81
CA VAL A 225 5.98 -0.94 -8.45
C VAL A 225 4.58 -1.25 -7.94
N VAL A 226 3.74 -0.22 -7.81
CA VAL A 226 2.30 -0.34 -7.52
C VAL A 226 1.51 0.53 -8.49
N ILE A 227 0.51 -0.04 -9.14
CA ILE A 227 -0.43 0.70 -9.99
C ILE A 227 -1.76 0.74 -9.23
N PRO A 228 -2.08 1.85 -8.54
CA PRO A 228 -3.31 1.93 -7.75
C PRO A 228 -4.56 1.78 -8.62
N ALA A 229 -5.66 1.32 -8.04
CA ALA A 229 -6.99 1.46 -8.62
C ALA A 229 -7.29 2.94 -8.91
N GLY A 230 -7.99 3.22 -10.01
CA GLY A 230 -8.29 4.57 -10.49
C GLY A 230 -7.16 5.23 -11.29
N SER A 231 -6.00 4.58 -11.43
CA SER A 231 -4.90 5.06 -12.28
C SER A 231 -5.37 5.21 -13.72
N GLU A 232 -5.15 6.39 -14.29
CA GLU A 232 -5.59 6.70 -15.64
C GLU A 232 -4.76 5.95 -16.68
N VAL A 233 -5.40 5.37 -17.67
CA VAL A 233 -4.76 4.62 -18.75
C VAL A 233 -5.21 5.21 -20.07
N GLU A 234 -4.26 5.49 -20.95
CA GLU A 234 -4.51 6.11 -22.25
C GLU A 234 -4.07 5.20 -23.40
N GLY A 235 -4.80 5.32 -24.50
CA GLY A 235 -4.53 4.58 -25.72
C GLY A 235 -5.23 5.16 -26.93
N THR A 236 -5.07 4.47 -28.04
CA THR A 236 -5.76 4.76 -29.29
C THR A 236 -6.47 3.50 -29.78
N ALA A 237 -7.67 3.65 -30.34
CA ALA A 237 -8.39 2.56 -30.98
C ALA A 237 -8.51 2.80 -32.47
N GLU A 238 -8.37 1.72 -33.25
CA GLU A 238 -8.60 1.72 -34.69
C GLU A 238 -9.52 0.56 -35.06
N ARG A 239 -10.43 0.79 -36.01
CA ARG A 239 -11.35 -0.25 -36.46
C ARG A 239 -10.68 -1.10 -37.53
N VAL A 240 -10.50 -2.40 -37.25
CA VAL A 240 -9.91 -3.38 -38.17
C VAL A 240 -10.84 -4.58 -38.27
N ALA A 241 -11.31 -4.90 -39.47
CA ALA A 241 -12.13 -6.09 -39.77
C ALA A 241 -13.32 -6.31 -38.80
N GLY A 242 -14.08 -5.26 -38.50
CA GLY A 242 -15.25 -5.36 -37.60
C GLY A 242 -14.90 -5.49 -36.12
N THR A 243 -13.67 -5.19 -35.72
CA THR A 243 -13.20 -5.19 -34.32
C THR A 243 -12.49 -3.87 -34.02
N TRP A 244 -12.64 -3.35 -32.81
CA TRP A 244 -11.80 -2.27 -32.30
C TRP A 244 -10.49 -2.87 -31.80
N ARG A 245 -9.37 -2.50 -32.41
CA ARG A 245 -8.03 -2.79 -31.90
C ARG A 245 -7.56 -1.59 -31.10
N ILE A 246 -7.34 -1.79 -29.80
CA ILE A 246 -6.94 -0.73 -28.87
C ILE A 246 -5.47 -0.92 -28.53
N LEU A 247 -4.67 0.11 -28.74
CA LEU A 247 -3.26 0.19 -28.38
C LEU A 247 -3.12 1.12 -27.18
N TRP A 248 -2.64 0.56 -26.07
CA TRP A 248 -2.43 1.28 -24.82
C TRP A 248 -0.98 1.73 -24.74
N THR A 249 -0.78 3.03 -24.52
CA THR A 249 0.52 3.69 -24.67
C THR A 249 1.04 4.29 -23.37
N GLY A 250 0.18 4.50 -22.38
CA GLY A 250 0.55 5.11 -21.12
C GLY A 250 -0.40 4.76 -19.99
N VAL A 251 0.15 4.71 -18.78
CA VAL A 251 -0.60 4.73 -17.53
C VAL A 251 -0.05 5.85 -16.66
N SER A 252 -0.94 6.65 -16.09
CA SER A 252 -0.59 7.68 -15.12
C SER A 252 -0.54 7.06 -13.74
N ILE A 253 0.66 7.03 -13.17
CA ILE A 253 0.90 6.58 -11.81
C ILE A 253 1.31 7.83 -11.03
N ARG A 254 0.45 8.28 -10.11
CA ARG A 254 0.73 9.42 -9.21
C ARG A 254 1.04 10.73 -9.95
N GLY A 255 0.36 10.96 -11.08
CA GLY A 255 0.55 12.14 -11.92
C GLY A 255 1.76 12.05 -12.87
N ALA A 256 2.56 11.00 -12.77
CA ALA A 256 3.62 10.71 -13.73
C ALA A 256 3.11 9.73 -14.79
N ARG A 257 3.26 10.09 -16.07
CA ARG A 257 2.93 9.22 -17.19
C ARG A 257 4.04 8.19 -17.39
N VAL A 258 3.73 6.92 -17.19
CA VAL A 258 4.62 5.78 -17.46
C VAL A 258 4.22 5.15 -18.79
N ALA A 259 5.18 5.03 -19.70
CA ALA A 259 4.94 4.41 -21.00
C ALA A 259 4.69 2.91 -20.84
N ILE A 260 3.67 2.41 -21.53
CA ILE A 260 3.38 0.97 -21.66
C ILE A 260 3.19 0.62 -23.13
N ALA A 261 3.40 -0.66 -23.45
CA ALA A 261 3.04 -1.22 -24.74
C ALA A 261 2.04 -2.35 -24.50
N GLY A 262 0.75 -2.06 -24.62
CA GLY A 262 -0.32 -3.03 -24.43
C GLY A 262 -1.29 -3.03 -25.60
N ALA A 263 -1.99 -4.15 -25.81
CA ALA A 263 -3.06 -4.22 -26.79
C ALA A 263 -4.26 -4.99 -26.23
N SER A 264 -5.45 -4.51 -26.55
CA SER A 264 -6.71 -5.23 -26.33
C SER A 264 -7.58 -5.14 -27.57
N SER A 265 -8.61 -5.98 -27.65
CA SER A 265 -9.54 -6.03 -28.77
C SER A 265 -10.96 -6.13 -28.25
N GLU A 266 -11.85 -5.31 -28.82
CA GLU A 266 -13.26 -5.30 -28.48
C GLU A 266 -14.11 -5.49 -29.75
N PRO A 267 -15.21 -6.27 -29.71
CA PRO A 267 -16.15 -6.31 -30.83
C PRO A 267 -16.55 -4.89 -31.24
N ALA A 268 -16.73 -4.64 -32.54
CA ALA A 268 -17.15 -3.33 -33.04
C ALA A 268 -18.61 -3.02 -32.65
N ALA A 269 -18.79 -2.64 -31.39
CA ALA A 269 -19.96 -1.95 -30.90
C ALA A 269 -19.88 -0.45 -31.26
N GLU A 270 -21.02 0.24 -31.24
CA GLU A 270 -21.09 1.68 -31.49
C GLU A 270 -20.28 2.50 -30.47
N HIS A 271 -20.11 1.99 -29.24
CA HIS A 271 -19.38 2.68 -28.17
C HIS A 271 -18.42 1.73 -27.44
N LEU A 272 -17.26 2.27 -27.04
CA LEU A 272 -16.25 1.57 -26.22
C LEU A 272 -16.36 1.88 -24.72
N GLY A 273 -17.03 2.98 -24.35
CA GLY A 273 -17.19 3.39 -22.95
C GLY A 273 -17.98 2.37 -22.13
N GLY A 274 -17.59 2.21 -20.85
CA GLY A 274 -18.19 1.26 -19.91
C GLY A 274 -17.66 -0.17 -20.01
N LYS A 275 -16.78 -0.47 -20.98
CA LYS A 275 -16.23 -1.81 -21.18
C LYS A 275 -15.05 -2.09 -20.26
N MET A 276 -15.03 -3.29 -19.70
CA MET A 276 -13.91 -3.83 -18.93
C MET A 276 -12.96 -4.60 -19.86
N VAL A 277 -11.69 -4.20 -19.87
CA VAL A 277 -10.63 -4.86 -20.65
C VAL A 277 -9.46 -5.22 -19.76
N VAL A 278 -8.70 -6.24 -20.15
CA VAL A 278 -7.42 -6.57 -19.50
C VAL A 278 -6.30 -6.24 -20.47
N ILE A 279 -5.44 -5.29 -20.09
CA ILE A 279 -4.26 -4.92 -20.85
C ILE A 279 -3.12 -5.80 -20.41
N ARG A 280 -2.50 -6.52 -21.35
CA ARG A 280 -1.24 -7.24 -21.10
C ARG A 280 -0.06 -6.45 -21.66
N VAL A 281 0.81 -5.97 -20.78
CA VAL A 281 2.02 -5.20 -21.13
C VAL A 281 3.04 -6.12 -21.81
N ARG A 282 3.67 -5.64 -22.89
CA ARG A 282 4.61 -6.38 -23.76
C ARG A 282 6.04 -5.88 -23.69
#